data_AF-A0A2P8GFT6-F1
#
_entry.id   AF-A0A2P8GFT6-F1
#
_cell.length_a   1.000
_cell.length_b   1.000
_cell.length_c   1.000
_cell.angle_alpha   90.00
_cell.angle_beta   90.00
_cell.angle_gamma   90.00
#
_symmetry.space_group_name_H-M   'P 1'
#
loop_
_entity.id
_entity.type
_entity.pdbx_description
1 polymer ?
#
loop_
_entity_poly.entity_id
_entity_poly.type
_entity_poly.pdbx_seq_one_letter_code
_entity_poly.pdbx_strand_id
1 'polypeptide(L)'
;MRIAFTLSLLLWTLLPAYAQGWKAGVAKVAITPAEPMWMAGFAARTHASEGKLHDIWAKALAIQDAGGKQAVLITTDLLGFPKAMSDEIRTKINDRYKLTKAQIILNSSHTHSGPVLGAALSDIYPINESDQKKIDQYSARLIEQIVTLTGDALKALQPATIETRNGVTRFQVNRRNNDAATLERLTEITGPGDPAVPVLKVSDAKGKMIAIAFGYACHPTVLDGYQWSGDYPGWAQIELEKLYPGATALFFQGAGADQNPLPRHTVPLAIQYGKTLAAAVERVLSEEMKPLAPQLSTAYNEVTLSLTTAPTREQLSTMAEKATGFQQRWAKRMIAQIDSKKPFQTTYPFPLQVWKLGNQAIMTLGGELVVDYAINLKKIFGQDTFVMGYSNDVMTYIPSTTILREGGYEGEVAAIVYGLPATWASDVEIEILNGMVQLAKQAGVVKPESKVIKN
;
A
#
# COMPACT_ATOMS: atom_id res chain seq x y z
N MET A 1 15.17 -19.04 81.77
CA MET A 1 15.00 -19.51 80.37
C MET A 1 14.40 -18.37 79.55
N ARG A 2 15.20 -17.66 78.75
CA ARG A 2 14.72 -16.68 77.76
C ARG A 2 15.24 -17.16 76.40
N ILE A 3 14.33 -17.58 75.54
CA ILE A 3 14.62 -18.05 74.18
C ILE A 3 14.60 -16.81 73.28
N ALA A 4 15.73 -16.50 72.65
CA ALA A 4 15.82 -15.47 71.63
C ALA A 4 15.61 -16.13 70.26
N PHE A 5 14.54 -15.73 69.55
CA PHE A 5 14.32 -16.08 68.15
C PHE A 5 14.90 -14.97 67.28
N THR A 6 15.96 -15.28 66.54
CA THR A 6 16.53 -14.39 65.53
C THR A 6 15.79 -14.63 64.20
N LEU A 7 14.86 -13.74 63.86
CA LEU A 7 14.19 -13.76 62.56
C LEU A 7 15.14 -13.20 61.49
N SER A 8 15.64 -14.05 60.60
CA SER A 8 16.38 -13.61 59.41
C SER A 8 15.38 -13.30 58.29
N LEU A 9 15.16 -12.01 58.00
CA LEU A 9 14.40 -11.59 56.82
C LEU A 9 15.29 -11.73 55.57
N LEU A 10 15.01 -12.72 54.72
CA LEU A 10 15.49 -12.72 53.34
C LEU A 10 14.69 -11.67 52.54
N LEU A 11 15.30 -10.53 52.23
CA LEU A 11 14.79 -9.62 51.20
C LEU A 11 14.99 -10.27 49.82
N TRP A 12 13.93 -10.84 49.26
CA TRP A 12 13.87 -11.07 47.82
C TRP A 12 13.57 -9.72 47.17
N THR A 13 14.58 -9.07 46.60
CA THR A 13 14.37 -7.97 45.67
C THR A 13 13.73 -8.54 44.42
N LEU A 14 12.40 -8.54 44.37
CA LEU A 14 11.63 -8.64 43.13
C LEU A 14 12.02 -7.41 42.31
N LEU A 15 12.99 -7.56 41.41
CA LEU A 15 13.16 -6.62 40.31
C LEU A 15 11.80 -6.56 39.61
N PRO A 16 11.15 -5.39 39.51
CA PRO A 16 9.96 -5.28 38.69
C PRO A 16 10.38 -5.73 37.29
N ALA A 17 9.72 -6.78 36.78
CA ALA A 17 9.77 -7.07 35.36
C ALA A 17 9.25 -5.79 34.68
N TYR A 18 10.17 -4.96 34.17
CA TYR A 18 9.81 -3.79 33.39
C TYR A 18 8.92 -4.30 32.26
N ALA A 19 7.63 -4.06 32.33
CA ALA A 19 6.75 -4.17 31.18
C ALA A 19 7.32 -3.19 30.14
N GLN A 20 8.10 -3.69 29.17
CA GLN A 20 8.72 -2.85 28.16
C GLN A 20 7.59 -2.23 27.32
N GLY A 21 7.66 -0.91 27.08
CA GLY A 21 6.72 -0.23 26.18
C GLY A 21 6.96 -0.59 24.71
N TRP A 22 6.37 0.16 23.79
CA TRP A 22 6.72 0.06 22.38
C TRP A 22 8.20 0.39 22.18
N LYS A 23 8.82 -0.27 21.20
CA LYS A 23 10.02 0.25 20.53
C LYS A 23 9.70 0.51 19.07
N ALA A 24 10.32 1.53 18.50
CA ALA A 24 10.23 1.83 17.09
C ALA A 24 11.58 2.25 16.53
N GLY A 25 11.80 1.92 15.27
CA GLY A 25 13.01 2.25 14.52
C GLY A 25 12.64 2.61 13.10
N VAL A 26 13.33 3.60 12.54
CA VAL A 26 12.97 4.20 11.26
C VAL A 26 14.21 4.31 10.39
N ALA A 27 14.06 3.96 9.12
CA ALA A 27 15.09 4.15 8.12
C ALA A 27 14.47 4.62 6.80
N LYS A 28 15.27 5.31 5.97
CA LYS A 28 14.89 5.67 4.60
C LYS A 28 16.08 5.56 3.66
N VAL A 29 15.81 5.23 2.40
CA VAL A 29 16.80 5.19 1.33
C VAL A 29 16.18 5.76 0.05
N ALA A 30 16.94 6.58 -0.67
CA ALA A 30 16.53 7.04 -1.99
C ALA A 30 16.58 5.87 -2.97
N ILE A 31 15.52 5.71 -3.76
CA ILE A 31 15.38 4.66 -4.77
C ILE A 31 15.29 5.24 -6.19
N THR A 32 15.52 6.55 -6.37
CA THR A 32 15.49 7.18 -7.69
C THR A 32 16.49 6.51 -8.64
N PRO A 33 16.07 6.06 -9.85
CA PRO A 33 17.00 5.57 -10.86
C PRO A 33 18.10 6.59 -11.18
N ALA A 34 19.34 6.12 -11.25
CA ALA A 34 20.49 6.96 -11.59
C ALA A 34 20.61 7.25 -13.10
N GLU A 35 19.93 6.46 -13.93
CA GLU A 35 19.90 6.60 -15.39
C GLU A 35 18.45 6.69 -15.89
N PRO A 36 18.22 7.25 -17.10
CA PRO A 36 16.91 7.26 -17.72
C PRO A 36 16.33 5.86 -17.88
N MET A 37 15.09 5.68 -17.40
CA MET A 37 14.33 4.43 -17.50
C MET A 37 12.86 4.71 -17.82
N TRP A 38 12.15 3.73 -18.36
CA TRP A 38 10.71 3.82 -18.53
C TRP A 38 10.02 4.02 -17.18
N MET A 39 9.01 4.89 -17.18
CA MET A 39 8.20 5.18 -16.00
C MET A 39 6.90 4.37 -16.07
N ALA A 40 6.47 3.79 -14.94
CA ALA A 40 5.32 2.90 -14.86
C ALA A 40 3.98 3.65 -14.71
N GLY A 41 2.88 3.07 -15.20
CA GLY A 41 1.52 3.58 -15.00
C GLY A 41 0.79 3.93 -16.31
N PHE A 42 1.11 5.07 -16.92
CA PHE A 42 0.40 5.54 -18.12
C PHE A 42 0.80 4.81 -19.40
N ALA A 43 -0.15 4.18 -20.08
CA ALA A 43 0.09 3.51 -21.37
C ALA A 43 0.47 4.47 -22.53
N ALA A 44 0.23 5.77 -22.37
CA ALA A 44 0.52 6.79 -23.38
C ALA A 44 2.01 7.17 -23.45
N ARG A 45 2.86 6.64 -22.57
CA ARG A 45 4.29 6.95 -22.60
C ARG A 45 4.99 6.39 -23.83
N THR A 46 5.91 7.18 -24.36
CA THR A 46 6.62 6.87 -25.62
C THR A 46 8.13 6.78 -25.47
N HIS A 47 8.69 7.18 -24.33
CA HIS A 47 10.13 7.17 -24.07
C HIS A 47 10.46 7.08 -22.56
N ALA A 48 11.76 7.01 -22.24
CA ALA A 48 12.27 6.97 -20.88
C ALA A 48 12.17 8.33 -20.17
N SER A 49 12.31 8.31 -18.85
CA SER A 49 12.30 9.48 -17.97
C SER A 49 13.33 10.57 -18.33
N GLU A 50 13.03 11.80 -17.97
CA GLU A 50 13.82 13.01 -18.19
C GLU A 50 14.10 13.74 -16.86
N GLY A 51 15.00 13.19 -16.04
CA GLY A 51 15.40 13.79 -14.77
C GLY A 51 14.37 13.59 -13.64
N LYS A 52 14.42 14.46 -12.61
CA LYS A 52 13.56 14.35 -11.42
C LYS A 52 13.05 15.72 -10.97
N LEU A 53 11.84 15.76 -10.42
CA LEU A 53 11.35 16.89 -9.63
C LEU A 53 11.90 16.84 -8.20
N HIS A 54 11.90 15.64 -7.61
CA HIS A 54 12.53 15.33 -6.33
C HIS A 54 12.84 13.82 -6.26
N ASP A 55 13.59 13.39 -5.25
CA ASP A 55 13.85 11.96 -5.06
C ASP A 55 12.59 11.18 -4.68
N ILE A 56 12.54 9.94 -5.14
CA ILE A 56 11.58 8.92 -4.70
C ILE A 56 12.24 8.01 -3.67
N TRP A 57 11.49 7.59 -2.65
CA TRP A 57 12.03 6.96 -1.46
C TRP A 57 11.41 5.59 -1.18
N ALA A 58 12.21 4.70 -0.60
CA ALA A 58 11.71 3.61 0.24
C ALA A 58 11.95 3.98 1.71
N LYS A 59 10.94 3.77 2.54
CA LYS A 59 10.96 4.11 3.98
C LYS A 59 10.45 2.91 4.77
N ALA A 60 11.09 2.62 5.90
CA ALA A 60 10.71 1.52 6.76
C ALA A 60 10.47 2.01 8.20
N LEU A 61 9.36 1.60 8.77
CA LEU A 61 9.02 1.74 10.18
C LEU A 61 8.96 0.35 10.81
N ALA A 62 9.98 0.02 11.60
CA ALA A 62 10.00 -1.17 12.45
C ALA A 62 9.35 -0.86 13.79
N ILE A 63 8.51 -1.76 14.27
CA ILE A 63 7.85 -1.68 15.58
C ILE A 63 8.08 -2.98 16.35
N GLN A 64 8.28 -2.88 17.65
CA GLN A 64 8.36 -4.01 18.58
C GLN A 64 7.43 -3.77 19.77
N ASP A 65 6.59 -4.74 20.07
CA ASP A 65 5.69 -4.68 21.23
C ASP A 65 6.38 -5.07 22.56
N ALA A 66 5.64 -5.01 23.66
CA ALA A 66 6.14 -5.36 24.99
C ALA A 66 6.63 -6.81 25.11
N GLY A 67 6.05 -7.71 24.30
CA GLY A 67 6.39 -9.13 24.25
C GLY A 67 7.56 -9.44 23.32
N GLY A 68 8.18 -8.42 22.69
CA GLY A 68 9.29 -8.58 21.77
C GLY A 68 8.88 -8.92 20.33
N LYS A 69 7.58 -9.02 20.03
CA LYS A 69 7.11 -9.29 18.68
C LYS A 69 7.36 -8.08 17.78
N GLN A 70 7.96 -8.33 16.63
CA GLN A 70 8.33 -7.29 15.66
C GLN A 70 7.44 -7.30 14.42
N ALA A 71 7.26 -6.14 13.82
CA ALA A 71 6.70 -5.99 12.47
C ALA A 71 7.31 -4.76 11.78
N VAL A 72 7.31 -4.74 10.45
CA VAL A 72 7.90 -3.66 9.64
C VAL A 72 6.95 -3.23 8.53
N LEU A 73 6.56 -1.96 8.55
CA LEU A 73 5.85 -1.31 7.46
C LEU A 73 6.88 -0.67 6.54
N ILE A 74 6.88 -1.09 5.27
CA ILE A 74 7.75 -0.54 4.24
C ILE A 74 6.85 0.19 3.23
N THR A 75 7.08 1.49 3.06
CA THR A 75 6.39 2.31 2.07
C THR A 75 7.34 2.71 0.95
N THR A 76 6.84 2.77 -0.29
CA THR A 76 7.65 3.18 -1.43
C THR A 76 6.94 4.19 -2.33
N ASP A 77 7.72 5.12 -2.88
CA ASP A 77 7.31 6.00 -3.97
C ASP A 77 7.44 5.26 -5.32
N LEU A 78 6.68 4.17 -5.46
CA LEU A 78 6.61 3.32 -6.66
C LEU A 78 5.16 3.09 -7.08
N LEU A 79 4.97 2.56 -8.29
CA LEU A 79 3.65 2.12 -8.76
C LEU A 79 3.13 0.94 -7.92
N GLY A 80 3.94 -0.09 -7.72
CA GLY A 80 3.51 -1.31 -7.06
C GLY A 80 4.55 -2.41 -7.16
N PHE A 81 4.53 -3.35 -6.22
CA PHE A 81 5.36 -4.54 -6.30
C PHE A 81 4.62 -5.64 -7.06
N PRO A 82 5.20 -6.22 -8.12
CA PRO A 82 4.73 -7.50 -8.65
C PRO A 82 4.95 -8.61 -7.63
N LYS A 83 4.06 -9.61 -7.61
CA LYS A 83 4.13 -10.77 -6.71
C LYS A 83 5.53 -11.37 -6.54
N ALA A 84 6.21 -11.68 -7.65
CA ALA A 84 7.51 -12.34 -7.62
C ALA A 84 8.56 -11.52 -6.84
N MET A 85 8.60 -10.20 -7.07
CA MET A 85 9.49 -9.29 -6.36
C MET A 85 9.15 -9.20 -4.87
N SER A 86 7.86 -9.07 -4.53
CA SER A 86 7.41 -9.02 -3.14
C SER A 86 7.72 -10.30 -2.38
N ASP A 87 7.46 -11.47 -2.99
CA ASP A 87 7.76 -12.77 -2.39
C ASP A 87 9.27 -12.95 -2.20
N GLU A 88 10.10 -12.49 -3.14
CA GLU A 88 11.56 -12.51 -2.99
C GLU A 88 12.03 -11.60 -1.84
N ILE A 89 11.54 -10.35 -1.77
CA ILE A 89 11.85 -9.42 -0.67
C ILE A 89 11.48 -10.03 0.67
N ARG A 90 10.25 -10.55 0.81
CA ARG A 90 9.74 -11.10 2.09
C ARG A 90 10.46 -12.38 2.47
N THR A 91 10.86 -13.21 1.51
CA THR A 91 11.72 -14.38 1.73
C THR A 91 13.09 -13.95 2.27
N LYS A 92 13.77 -13.02 1.61
CA LYS A 92 15.08 -12.53 2.06
C LYS A 92 15.02 -11.85 3.44
N ILE A 93 13.96 -11.09 3.72
CA ILE A 93 13.73 -10.50 5.05
C ILE A 93 13.51 -11.61 6.09
N ASN A 94 12.75 -12.66 5.77
CA ASN A 94 12.57 -13.80 6.67
C ASN A 94 13.91 -14.49 6.95
N ASP A 95 14.69 -14.79 5.90
CA ASP A 95 15.97 -15.47 6.05
C ASP A 95 16.95 -14.69 6.94
N ARG A 96 17.05 -13.37 6.73
CA ARG A 96 18.01 -12.50 7.44
C ARG A 96 17.55 -12.06 8.82
N TYR A 97 16.25 -11.75 8.99
CA TYR A 97 15.73 -11.08 10.20
C TYR A 97 14.60 -11.85 10.89
N LYS A 98 14.23 -13.03 10.38
CA LYS A 98 13.23 -13.93 10.98
C LYS A 98 11.83 -13.32 11.11
N LEU A 99 11.49 -12.35 10.27
CA LEU A 99 10.13 -11.81 10.16
C LEU A 99 9.31 -12.63 9.17
N THR A 100 8.15 -13.10 9.59
CA THR A 100 7.21 -13.82 8.72
C THR A 100 6.51 -12.88 7.74
N LYS A 101 5.88 -13.44 6.70
CA LYS A 101 4.97 -12.70 5.80
C LYS A 101 3.97 -11.84 6.60
N ALA A 102 3.38 -12.37 7.67
CA ALA A 102 2.42 -11.63 8.50
C ALA A 102 3.00 -10.38 9.19
N GLN A 103 4.32 -10.32 9.41
CA GLN A 103 5.01 -9.22 10.10
C GLN A 103 5.57 -8.16 9.14
N ILE A 104 5.40 -8.32 7.83
CA ILE A 104 5.94 -7.41 6.82
C ILE A 104 4.79 -6.90 5.97
N ILE A 105 4.60 -5.58 5.92
CA ILE A 105 3.74 -4.92 4.94
C ILE A 105 4.64 -4.19 3.95
N LEU A 106 4.48 -4.49 2.66
CA LEU A 106 5.02 -3.67 1.57
C LEU A 106 3.87 -2.85 1.00
N ASN A 107 3.91 -1.52 1.07
CA ASN A 107 2.91 -0.64 0.49
C ASN A 107 3.56 0.31 -0.52
N SER A 108 2.92 0.51 -1.65
CA SER A 108 3.35 1.49 -2.65
C SER A 108 2.39 2.66 -2.67
N SER A 109 2.92 3.89 -2.71
CA SER A 109 2.11 5.10 -2.89
C SER A 109 1.24 5.03 -4.14
N HIS A 110 1.68 4.25 -5.14
CA HIS A 110 1.11 4.15 -6.47
C HIS A 110 1.36 5.41 -7.32
N THR A 111 2.52 6.05 -7.15
CA THR A 111 2.95 7.12 -8.05
C THR A 111 3.13 6.57 -9.47
N HIS A 112 2.50 7.24 -10.44
CA HIS A 112 2.74 6.99 -11.86
C HIS A 112 4.05 7.65 -12.32
N SER A 113 4.78 8.31 -11.43
CA SER A 113 6.06 8.97 -11.71
C SER A 113 7.29 8.21 -11.18
N GLY A 114 7.18 6.89 -11.03
CA GLY A 114 8.26 5.96 -10.65
C GLY A 114 8.65 4.99 -11.78
N PRO A 115 9.75 4.23 -11.64
CA PRO A 115 10.27 3.34 -12.68
C PRO A 115 9.39 2.11 -12.92
N VAL A 116 9.43 1.59 -14.15
CA VAL A 116 8.97 0.23 -14.46
C VAL A 116 9.86 -0.78 -13.73
N LEU A 117 9.21 -1.75 -13.08
CA LEU A 117 9.86 -2.86 -12.39
C LEU A 117 9.78 -4.14 -13.22
N GLY A 118 10.70 -5.08 -12.96
CA GLY A 118 10.70 -6.39 -13.59
C GLY A 118 9.41 -7.14 -13.31
N ALA A 119 8.88 -7.84 -14.32
CA ALA A 119 7.60 -8.55 -14.27
C ALA A 119 6.36 -7.66 -13.97
N ALA A 120 6.47 -6.33 -14.12
CA ALA A 120 5.34 -5.41 -14.07
C ALA A 120 4.97 -4.92 -15.47
N LEU A 121 3.66 -4.79 -15.75
CA LEU A 121 3.14 -4.11 -16.94
C LEU A 121 3.76 -4.57 -18.28
N SER A 122 4.00 -5.88 -18.44
CA SER A 122 4.84 -6.45 -19.51
C SER A 122 4.44 -6.05 -20.94
N ASP A 123 3.15 -5.78 -21.18
CA ASP A 123 2.63 -5.43 -22.52
C ASP A 123 2.37 -3.93 -22.70
N ILE A 124 2.46 -3.12 -21.64
CA ILE A 124 1.99 -1.73 -21.68
C ILE A 124 2.91 -0.83 -22.52
N TYR A 125 4.22 -1.10 -22.54
CA TYR A 125 5.25 -0.29 -23.19
C TYR A 125 5.97 -1.09 -24.29
N PRO A 126 6.48 -0.43 -25.35
CA PRO A 126 7.35 -1.06 -26.34
C PRO A 126 8.80 -1.18 -25.82
N ILE A 127 9.01 -1.92 -24.73
CA ILE A 127 10.32 -2.14 -24.11
C ILE A 127 11.22 -2.97 -25.04
N ASN A 128 12.41 -2.45 -25.37
CA ASN A 128 13.44 -3.20 -26.10
C ASN A 128 14.39 -3.95 -25.11
N GLU A 129 15.28 -4.78 -25.64
CA GLU A 129 16.20 -5.59 -24.81
C GLU A 129 17.12 -4.76 -23.90
N SER A 130 17.59 -3.59 -24.37
CA SER A 130 18.43 -2.71 -23.57
C SER A 130 17.64 -2.11 -22.40
N ASP A 131 16.41 -1.70 -22.64
CA ASP A 131 15.51 -1.17 -21.61
C ASP A 131 15.14 -2.26 -20.60
N GLN A 132 14.87 -3.48 -21.07
CA GLN A 132 14.60 -4.63 -20.21
C GLN A 132 15.77 -4.91 -19.25
N LYS A 133 17.00 -4.89 -19.77
CA LYS A 133 18.20 -5.11 -18.94
C LYS A 133 18.34 -4.06 -17.83
N LYS A 134 18.04 -2.79 -18.12
CA LYS A 134 18.04 -1.72 -17.09
C LYS A 134 16.97 -1.96 -16.03
N ILE A 135 15.76 -2.34 -16.46
CA ILE A 135 14.64 -2.68 -15.57
C ILE A 135 15.03 -3.82 -14.63
N ASP A 136 15.62 -4.90 -15.16
CA ASP A 136 16.02 -6.06 -14.37
C ASP A 136 17.13 -5.72 -13.37
N GLN A 137 18.14 -4.95 -13.80
CA GLN A 137 19.24 -4.51 -12.93
C GLN A 137 18.76 -3.58 -11.81
N TYR A 138 17.91 -2.62 -12.13
CA TYR A 138 17.30 -1.73 -11.15
C TYR A 138 16.44 -2.53 -10.15
N SER A 139 15.63 -3.47 -10.64
CA SER A 139 14.76 -4.31 -9.84
C SER A 139 15.54 -5.18 -8.84
N ALA A 140 16.61 -5.82 -9.30
CA ALA A 140 17.48 -6.63 -8.44
C ALA A 140 18.14 -5.78 -7.33
N ARG A 141 18.62 -4.58 -7.67
CA ARG A 141 19.17 -3.63 -6.69
C ARG A 141 18.12 -3.16 -5.70
N LEU A 142 16.92 -2.83 -6.16
CA LEU A 142 15.81 -2.39 -5.32
C LEU A 142 15.44 -3.43 -4.26
N ILE A 143 15.39 -4.72 -4.63
CA ILE A 143 15.15 -5.83 -3.70
C ILE A 143 16.16 -5.79 -2.55
N GLU A 144 17.46 -5.74 -2.86
CA GLU A 144 18.51 -5.71 -1.84
C GLU A 144 18.50 -4.41 -1.01
N GLN A 145 18.15 -3.27 -1.62
CA GLN A 145 17.97 -2.00 -0.90
C GLN A 145 16.83 -2.11 0.13
N ILE A 146 15.68 -2.69 -0.22
CA ILE A 146 14.55 -2.86 0.69
C ILE A 146 14.89 -3.82 1.84
N VAL A 147 15.59 -4.92 1.55
CA VAL A 147 16.03 -5.87 2.58
C VAL A 147 17.04 -5.23 3.54
N THR A 148 17.99 -4.45 3.03
CA THR A 148 18.95 -3.70 3.86
C THR A 148 18.24 -2.63 4.70
N LEU A 149 17.37 -1.85 4.08
CA LEU A 149 16.53 -0.83 4.72
C LEU A 149 15.74 -1.41 5.91
N THR A 150 15.19 -2.61 5.74
CA THR A 150 14.49 -3.33 6.81
C THR A 150 15.40 -3.60 8.01
N GLY A 151 16.61 -4.08 7.75
CA GLY A 151 17.61 -4.31 8.78
C GLY A 151 18.04 -3.03 9.50
N ASP A 152 18.17 -1.94 8.77
CA ASP A 152 18.54 -0.64 9.35
C ASP A 152 17.44 -0.08 10.25
N ALA A 153 16.16 -0.21 9.85
CA ALA A 153 15.04 0.14 10.72
C ALA A 153 14.99 -0.73 11.98
N LEU A 154 15.25 -2.04 11.87
CA LEU A 154 15.31 -2.96 13.02
C LEU A 154 16.46 -2.63 13.98
N LYS A 155 17.65 -2.29 13.47
CA LYS A 155 18.79 -1.85 14.29
C LYS A 155 18.53 -0.53 15.00
N ALA A 156 17.68 0.32 14.42
CA ALA A 156 17.30 1.61 15.00
C ALA A 156 16.17 1.51 16.05
N LEU A 157 15.71 0.31 16.43
CA LEU A 157 14.68 0.14 17.45
C LEU A 157 15.09 0.77 18.78
N GLN A 158 14.32 1.76 19.22
CA GLN A 158 14.47 2.45 20.50
C GLN A 158 13.11 2.61 21.20
N PRO A 159 13.07 2.81 22.54
CA PRO A 159 11.82 3.03 23.25
C PRO A 159 11.00 4.17 22.64
N ALA A 160 9.71 3.93 22.45
CA ALA A 160 8.81 4.83 21.73
C ALA A 160 7.38 4.81 22.30
N THR A 161 6.61 5.83 21.94
CA THR A 161 5.14 5.83 22.04
C THR A 161 4.54 5.80 20.65
N ILE A 162 3.37 5.16 20.52
CA ILE A 162 2.61 5.09 19.28
C ILE A 162 1.19 5.57 19.55
N GLU A 163 0.74 6.52 18.75
CA GLU A 163 -0.61 7.09 18.82
C GLU A 163 -1.26 7.07 17.43
N THR A 164 -2.57 6.87 17.38
CA THR A 164 -3.31 6.89 16.10
C THR A 164 -4.56 7.75 16.17
N ARG A 165 -4.93 8.29 15.00
CA ARG A 165 -6.21 8.99 14.78
C ARG A 165 -6.48 9.12 13.29
N ASN A 166 -7.75 9.14 12.91
CA ASN A 166 -8.15 9.57 11.56
C ASN A 166 -8.32 11.09 11.51
N GLY A 167 -7.65 11.72 10.57
CA GLY A 167 -7.97 13.04 10.04
C GLY A 167 -8.96 12.94 8.88
N VAL A 168 -9.14 14.06 8.20
CA VAL A 168 -10.15 14.19 7.15
C VAL A 168 -9.66 15.16 6.08
N THR A 169 -9.78 14.78 4.81
CA THR A 169 -9.64 15.70 3.66
C THR A 169 -10.50 15.24 2.47
N ARG A 170 -10.79 16.14 1.52
CA ARG A 170 -11.77 15.94 0.43
C ARG A 170 -11.31 16.52 -0.90
N PHE A 171 -10.22 15.98 -1.45
CA PHE A 171 -9.84 16.31 -2.82
C PHE A 171 -9.94 15.13 -3.79
N GLN A 172 -10.22 13.94 -3.27
CA GLN A 172 -10.48 12.75 -4.06
C GLN A 172 -11.87 12.83 -4.69
N VAL A 173 -11.95 12.48 -5.96
CA VAL A 173 -13.18 12.46 -6.76
C VAL A 173 -13.36 11.07 -7.35
N ASN A 174 -14.54 10.50 -7.21
CA ASN A 174 -14.86 9.24 -7.88
C ASN A 174 -14.91 9.46 -9.40
N ARG A 175 -13.92 8.93 -10.11
CA ARG A 175 -13.77 9.17 -11.56
C ARG A 175 -14.77 8.42 -12.43
N ARG A 176 -15.50 7.45 -11.86
CA ARG A 176 -16.57 6.73 -12.56
C ARG A 176 -17.86 7.53 -12.57
N ASN A 177 -18.06 8.37 -11.55
CA ASN A 177 -19.28 9.18 -11.40
C ASN A 177 -19.11 10.63 -11.85
N ASN A 178 -17.88 11.10 -12.07
CA ASN A 178 -17.60 12.49 -12.41
C ASN A 178 -16.58 12.56 -13.56
N ASP A 179 -16.97 13.22 -14.65
CA ASP A 179 -16.11 13.43 -15.81
C ASP A 179 -15.13 14.58 -15.56
N ALA A 180 -13.84 14.30 -15.66
CA ALA A 180 -12.77 15.27 -15.51
C ALA A 180 -12.91 16.48 -16.46
N ALA A 181 -13.48 16.31 -17.66
CA ALA A 181 -13.65 17.38 -18.63
C ALA A 181 -14.76 18.39 -18.28
N THR A 182 -15.64 18.04 -17.33
CA THR A 182 -16.75 18.89 -16.90
C THR A 182 -16.63 19.33 -15.44
N LEU A 183 -15.65 18.82 -14.71
CA LEU A 183 -15.54 18.98 -13.26
C LEU A 183 -15.54 20.44 -12.78
N GLU A 184 -14.85 21.35 -13.47
CA GLU A 184 -14.80 22.78 -13.09
C GLU A 184 -16.17 23.46 -13.15
N ARG A 185 -17.13 22.86 -13.85
CA ARG A 185 -18.51 23.35 -13.97
C ARG A 185 -19.47 22.65 -13.02
N LEU A 186 -19.04 21.61 -12.32
CA LEU A 186 -19.85 20.88 -11.35
C LEU A 186 -19.84 21.62 -10.01
N THR A 187 -21.02 21.84 -9.45
CA THR A 187 -21.17 22.34 -8.07
C THR A 187 -21.24 21.20 -7.04
N GLU A 188 -21.49 19.97 -7.51
CA GLU A 188 -21.61 18.77 -6.68
C GLU A 188 -20.80 17.61 -7.28
N ILE A 189 -20.11 16.87 -6.42
CA ILE A 189 -19.38 15.65 -6.77
C ILE A 189 -20.20 14.45 -6.29
N THR A 190 -20.39 13.47 -7.17
CA THR A 190 -21.19 12.27 -6.88
C THR A 190 -20.32 11.02 -6.74
N GLY A 191 -20.90 9.92 -6.26
CA GLY A 191 -20.21 8.64 -6.10
C GLY A 191 -19.57 8.44 -4.71
N PRO A 192 -19.16 7.20 -4.41
CA PRO A 192 -18.54 6.88 -3.14
C PRO A 192 -17.12 7.43 -3.04
N GLY A 193 -16.71 7.79 -1.84
CA GLY A 193 -15.36 8.25 -1.51
C GLY A 193 -15.03 7.97 -0.05
N ASP A 194 -13.73 7.84 0.26
CA ASP A 194 -13.24 7.67 1.63
C ASP A 194 -12.40 8.88 2.04
N PRO A 195 -12.96 9.84 2.81
CA PRO A 195 -12.27 11.08 3.17
C PRO A 195 -11.31 10.93 4.35
N ALA A 196 -11.19 9.73 4.92
CA ALA A 196 -10.33 9.52 6.07
C ALA A 196 -8.86 9.73 5.71
N VAL A 197 -8.13 10.37 6.62
CA VAL A 197 -6.67 10.46 6.59
C VAL A 197 -6.14 9.71 7.81
N PRO A 198 -5.90 8.39 7.73
CA PRO A 198 -5.20 7.64 8.75
C PRO A 198 -3.87 8.29 9.13
N VAL A 199 -3.62 8.49 10.43
CA VAL A 199 -2.34 8.98 10.94
C VAL A 199 -1.89 8.12 12.11
N LEU A 200 -0.65 7.64 12.03
CA LEU A 200 0.09 6.96 13.09
C LEU A 200 1.32 7.82 13.41
N LYS A 201 1.34 8.35 14.63
CA LYS A 201 2.43 9.17 15.19
C LYS A 201 3.33 8.27 16.03
N VAL A 202 4.65 8.36 15.80
CA VAL A 202 5.66 7.67 16.60
C VAL A 202 6.60 8.70 17.21
N SER A 203 6.71 8.69 18.53
CA SER A 203 7.64 9.55 19.27
C SER A 203 8.62 8.73 20.08
N ASP A 204 9.85 9.23 20.24
CA ASP A 204 10.85 8.62 21.10
C ASP A 204 10.55 8.84 22.60
N ALA A 205 11.38 8.27 23.47
CA ALA A 205 11.26 8.43 24.93
C ALA A 205 11.35 9.89 25.44
N LYS A 206 11.84 10.83 24.62
CA LYS A 206 11.90 12.27 24.94
C LYS A 206 10.71 13.05 24.38
N GLY A 207 9.76 12.36 23.74
CA GLY A 207 8.60 12.97 23.10
C GLY A 207 8.88 13.57 21.73
N LYS A 208 10.10 13.41 21.17
CA LYS A 208 10.41 13.88 19.82
C LYS A 208 9.81 12.92 18.80
N MET A 209 9.08 13.47 17.83
CA MET A 209 8.52 12.68 16.73
C MET A 209 9.63 12.13 15.83
N ILE A 210 9.62 10.82 15.60
CA ILE A 210 10.59 10.11 14.75
C ILE A 210 9.95 9.55 13.48
N ALA A 211 8.64 9.28 13.50
CA ALA A 211 7.91 8.81 12.33
C ALA A 211 6.47 9.36 12.29
N ILE A 212 6.00 9.64 11.08
CA ILE A 212 4.60 9.93 10.77
C ILE A 212 4.19 8.99 9.64
N ALA A 213 3.47 7.91 9.95
CA ALA A 213 2.88 7.07 8.91
C ALA A 213 1.44 7.53 8.65
N PHE A 214 1.13 7.87 7.42
CA PHE A 214 -0.18 8.44 7.05
C PHE A 214 -0.65 7.90 5.71
N GLY A 215 -1.95 7.93 5.46
CA GLY A 215 -2.50 7.44 4.20
C GLY A 215 -3.69 8.22 3.69
N TYR A 216 -4.03 7.96 2.43
CA TYR A 216 -5.19 8.55 1.78
C TYR A 216 -5.68 7.69 0.61
N ALA A 217 -6.99 7.69 0.36
CA ALA A 217 -7.61 6.91 -0.70
C ALA A 217 -7.78 7.75 -1.97
N CYS A 218 -6.66 8.04 -2.64
CA CYS A 218 -6.66 8.86 -3.86
C CYS A 218 -5.47 8.53 -4.77
N HIS A 219 -5.71 8.31 -6.05
CA HIS A 219 -4.75 7.87 -7.04
C HIS A 219 -3.67 8.94 -7.33
N PRO A 220 -2.36 8.68 -7.13
CA PRO A 220 -1.31 9.67 -7.40
C PRO A 220 -0.97 9.78 -8.89
N THR A 221 -1.87 10.45 -9.59
CA THR A 221 -1.84 10.66 -11.04
C THR A 221 -1.96 12.14 -11.41
N VAL A 222 -1.59 13.05 -10.49
CA VAL A 222 -1.65 14.50 -10.77
C VAL A 222 -0.68 14.85 -11.89
N LEU A 223 0.50 14.23 -11.90
CA LEU A 223 1.54 14.44 -12.90
C LEU A 223 1.49 13.37 -13.98
N ASP A 224 1.74 13.77 -15.22
CA ASP A 224 1.82 12.93 -16.42
C ASP A 224 3.11 13.13 -17.24
N GLY A 225 4.03 13.96 -16.74
CA GLY A 225 5.33 14.21 -17.35
C GLY A 225 6.32 13.04 -17.23
N TYR A 226 7.56 13.31 -17.66
CA TYR A 226 8.65 12.33 -17.70
C TYR A 226 9.67 12.48 -16.56
N GLN A 227 9.40 13.30 -15.55
CA GLN A 227 10.30 13.50 -14.41
C GLN A 227 9.96 12.57 -13.25
N TRP A 228 10.98 11.97 -12.62
CA TRP A 228 10.78 11.20 -11.38
C TRP A 228 10.13 12.06 -10.29
N SER A 229 9.11 11.50 -9.64
CA SER A 229 8.34 12.20 -8.61
C SER A 229 7.55 11.21 -7.77
N GLY A 230 7.35 11.56 -6.50
CA GLY A 230 6.42 10.86 -5.61
C GLY A 230 4.96 11.33 -5.78
N ASP A 231 4.69 12.19 -6.78
CA ASP A 231 3.40 12.86 -7.01
C ASP A 231 2.92 13.62 -5.75
N TYR A 232 1.61 13.85 -5.59
CA TYR A 232 1.10 14.54 -4.40
C TYR A 232 1.51 13.86 -3.07
N PRO A 233 1.61 12.51 -2.94
CA PRO A 233 2.10 11.88 -1.73
C PRO A 233 3.56 12.23 -1.41
N GLY A 234 4.41 12.30 -2.44
CA GLY A 234 5.79 12.75 -2.30
C GLY A 234 5.88 14.17 -1.75
N TRP A 235 5.07 15.09 -2.30
CA TRP A 235 4.99 16.46 -1.80
C TRP A 235 4.42 16.56 -0.39
N ALA A 236 3.43 15.72 -0.03
CA ALA A 236 2.92 15.64 1.34
C ALA A 236 3.99 15.18 2.33
N GLN A 237 4.79 14.17 1.97
CA GLN A 237 5.91 13.70 2.78
C GLN A 237 6.96 14.79 2.97
N ILE A 238 7.32 15.53 1.91
CA ILE A 238 8.27 16.64 1.96
C ILE A 238 7.78 17.76 2.90
N GLU A 239 6.51 18.15 2.78
CA GLU A 239 5.94 19.20 3.64
C GLU A 239 5.91 18.76 5.11
N LEU A 240 5.53 17.51 5.40
CA LEU A 240 5.51 16.98 6.77
C LEU A 240 6.92 16.88 7.38
N GLU A 241 7.92 16.42 6.62
CA GLU A 241 9.32 16.35 7.10
C GLU A 241 9.92 17.75 7.34
N LYS A 242 9.44 18.77 6.62
CA LYS A 242 9.78 20.18 6.85
C LYS A 242 9.12 20.72 8.13
N LEU A 243 7.84 20.42 8.37
CA LEU A 243 7.10 20.86 9.56
C LEU A 243 7.59 20.18 10.84
N TYR A 244 8.05 18.91 10.74
CA TYR A 244 8.54 18.13 11.87
C TYR A 244 9.99 17.64 11.66
N PRO A 245 11.00 18.53 11.79
CA PRO A 245 12.39 18.18 11.56
C PRO A 245 12.87 16.97 12.39
N GLY A 246 13.37 15.95 11.69
CA GLY A 246 13.86 14.71 12.28
C GLY A 246 12.82 13.57 12.33
N ALA A 247 11.56 13.84 12.02
CA ALA A 247 10.60 12.79 11.71
C ALA A 247 10.78 12.33 10.25
N THR A 248 10.53 11.05 9.99
CA THR A 248 10.36 10.54 8.62
C THR A 248 8.87 10.38 8.35
N ALA A 249 8.38 10.93 7.24
CA ALA A 249 6.98 10.82 6.86
C ALA A 249 6.81 9.66 5.87
N LEU A 250 5.98 8.66 6.19
CA LEU A 250 5.73 7.46 5.39
C LEU A 250 4.30 7.51 4.86
N PHE A 251 4.13 7.62 3.54
CA PHE A 251 2.80 7.55 2.95
C PHE A 251 2.43 6.10 2.61
N PHE A 252 1.23 5.68 2.98
CA PHE A 252 0.62 4.45 2.49
C PHE A 252 -0.66 4.72 1.71
N GLN A 253 -0.85 3.99 0.62
CA GLN A 253 -1.99 4.18 -0.26
C GLN A 253 -3.23 3.43 0.26
N GLY A 254 -4.35 4.16 0.34
CA GLY A 254 -5.67 3.61 0.68
C GLY A 254 -6.37 2.97 -0.52
N ALA A 255 -7.68 2.76 -0.45
CA ALA A 255 -8.49 2.22 -1.56
C ALA A 255 -8.83 3.31 -2.60
N GLY A 256 -7.82 3.73 -3.38
CA GLY A 256 -7.91 4.88 -4.28
C GLY A 256 -8.09 4.56 -5.77
N ALA A 257 -8.38 3.32 -6.16
CA ALA A 257 -8.30 2.92 -7.57
C ALA A 257 -9.25 3.69 -8.50
N ASP A 258 -10.46 3.98 -8.02
CA ASP A 258 -11.49 4.75 -8.69
C ASP A 258 -11.55 6.22 -8.21
N GLN A 259 -10.56 6.69 -7.46
CA GLN A 259 -10.53 7.99 -6.80
C GLN A 259 -9.40 8.86 -7.35
N ASN A 260 -9.66 9.82 -8.23
CA ASN A 260 -8.61 10.72 -8.74
C ASN A 260 -8.59 12.05 -7.96
N PRO A 261 -7.42 12.69 -7.79
CA PRO A 261 -7.37 14.12 -7.48
C PRO A 261 -7.79 14.85 -8.75
N LEU A 262 -8.71 15.80 -8.69
CA LEU A 262 -9.05 16.59 -9.88
C LEU A 262 -9.22 18.07 -9.51
N PRO A 263 -8.75 19.03 -10.32
CA PRO A 263 -8.03 18.88 -11.62
C PRO A 263 -6.60 18.30 -11.51
N ARG A 264 -5.93 18.05 -12.66
CA ARG A 264 -4.59 17.43 -12.74
C ARG A 264 -3.71 18.10 -13.80
N HIS A 265 -2.54 17.52 -14.06
CA HIS A 265 -1.59 17.81 -15.15
C HIS A 265 -0.60 18.97 -14.89
N THR A 266 -0.45 19.44 -13.65
CA THR A 266 0.56 20.47 -13.34
C THR A 266 1.30 20.20 -12.03
N VAL A 267 2.58 20.60 -11.99
CA VAL A 267 3.40 20.54 -10.77
C VAL A 267 2.81 21.37 -9.61
N PRO A 268 2.31 22.60 -9.83
CA PRO A 268 1.60 23.34 -8.78
C PRO A 268 0.42 22.59 -8.17
N LEU A 269 -0.38 21.87 -8.96
CA LEU A 269 -1.47 21.05 -8.44
C LEU A 269 -0.95 19.91 -7.55
N ALA A 270 0.13 19.23 -7.97
CA ALA A 270 0.72 18.15 -7.16
C ALA A 270 1.23 18.68 -5.81
N ILE A 271 1.86 19.85 -5.80
CA ILE A 271 2.29 20.55 -4.58
C ILE A 271 1.08 20.96 -3.74
N GLN A 272 0.03 21.50 -4.36
CA GLN A 272 -1.20 21.91 -3.69
C GLN A 272 -1.85 20.73 -2.96
N TYR A 273 -2.11 19.61 -3.65
CA TYR A 273 -2.68 18.42 -3.04
C TYR A 273 -1.78 17.84 -1.95
N GLY A 274 -0.46 17.86 -2.16
CA GLY A 274 0.51 17.46 -1.13
C GLY A 274 0.37 18.29 0.15
N LYS A 275 0.29 19.61 0.02
CA LYS A 275 0.05 20.53 1.15
C LYS A 275 -1.33 20.35 1.78
N THR A 276 -2.37 20.13 1.00
CA THR A 276 -3.72 19.86 1.50
C THR A 276 -3.76 18.58 2.34
N LEU A 277 -3.08 17.53 1.90
CA LEU A 277 -2.97 16.30 2.67
C LEU A 277 -2.10 16.50 3.94
N ALA A 278 -0.96 17.18 3.81
CA ALA A 278 -0.09 17.49 4.94
C ALA A 278 -0.82 18.32 6.02
N ALA A 279 -1.63 19.30 5.64
CA ALA A 279 -2.44 20.10 6.57
C ALA A 279 -3.48 19.23 7.31
N ALA A 280 -4.10 18.26 6.64
CA ALA A 280 -5.03 17.33 7.30
C ALA A 280 -4.32 16.44 8.33
N VAL A 281 -3.08 16.03 8.04
CA VAL A 281 -2.22 15.30 8.97
C VAL A 281 -1.76 16.20 10.13
N GLU A 282 -1.28 17.42 9.86
CA GLU A 282 -0.85 18.38 10.88
C GLU A 282 -1.96 18.72 11.87
N ARG A 283 -3.20 18.90 11.38
CA ARG A 283 -4.38 19.09 12.24
C ARG A 283 -4.58 17.91 13.19
N VAL A 284 -4.37 16.67 12.72
CA VAL A 284 -4.42 15.49 13.60
C VAL A 284 -3.31 15.51 14.64
N LEU A 285 -2.08 15.80 14.21
CA LEU A 285 -0.89 15.79 15.08
C LEU A 285 -0.91 16.89 16.15
N SER A 286 -1.66 17.97 15.90
CA SER A 286 -1.82 19.12 16.80
C SER A 286 -2.98 18.95 17.80
N GLU A 287 -3.72 17.85 17.72
CA GLU A 287 -4.80 17.51 18.65
C GLU A 287 -4.42 16.31 19.52
N GLU A 288 -5.23 16.04 20.55
CA GLU A 288 -5.09 14.79 21.33
C GLU A 288 -5.29 13.57 20.43
N MET A 289 -4.35 12.63 20.47
CA MET A 289 -4.41 11.37 19.73
C MET A 289 -4.57 10.20 20.70
N LYS A 290 -5.04 9.04 20.21
CA LYS A 290 -5.26 7.87 21.05
C LYS A 290 -3.94 7.10 21.21
N PRO A 291 -3.34 6.99 22.41
CA PRO A 291 -2.17 6.15 22.62
C PRO A 291 -2.55 4.66 22.51
N LEU A 292 -1.64 3.88 21.93
CA LEU A 292 -1.83 2.45 21.74
C LEU A 292 -1.09 1.65 22.81
N ALA A 293 -1.77 0.67 23.40
CA ALA A 293 -1.13 -0.32 24.27
C ALA A 293 -0.08 -1.14 23.49
N PRO A 294 1.08 -1.49 24.10
CA PRO A 294 2.20 -2.17 23.46
C PRO A 294 1.95 -3.65 23.19
N GLN A 295 0.98 -3.93 22.33
CA GLN A 295 0.57 -5.27 21.91
C GLN A 295 0.45 -5.33 20.39
N LEU A 296 1.12 -6.31 19.78
CA LEU A 296 1.11 -6.51 18.34
C LEU A 296 0.48 -7.87 17.98
N SER A 297 -0.58 -7.84 17.18
CA SER A 297 -1.12 -9.03 16.52
C SER A 297 -1.02 -8.88 15.00
N THR A 298 -0.73 -10.00 14.32
CA THR A 298 -0.46 -10.02 12.87
C THR A 298 -1.00 -11.31 12.29
N ALA A 299 -1.76 -11.23 11.20
CA ALA A 299 -2.24 -12.38 10.45
C ALA A 299 -2.10 -12.12 8.94
N TYR A 300 -1.85 -13.17 8.16
CA TYR A 300 -1.69 -13.12 6.70
C TYR A 300 -2.28 -14.37 6.07
N ASN A 301 -2.94 -14.20 4.92
CA ASN A 301 -3.38 -15.30 4.08
C ASN A 301 -3.39 -14.86 2.61
N GLU A 302 -3.27 -15.81 1.68
CA GLU A 302 -3.54 -15.59 0.26
C GLU A 302 -4.88 -16.28 -0.07
N VAL A 303 -5.91 -15.50 -0.41
CA VAL A 303 -7.20 -16.05 -0.86
C VAL A 303 -7.12 -16.37 -2.35
N THR A 304 -7.71 -17.49 -2.77
CA THR A 304 -7.71 -17.87 -4.19
C THR A 304 -8.86 -17.16 -4.89
N LEU A 305 -8.54 -16.22 -5.78
CA LEU A 305 -9.53 -15.53 -6.61
C LEU A 305 -9.63 -16.22 -7.97
N SER A 306 -10.86 -16.42 -8.45
CA SER A 306 -11.11 -17.02 -9.76
C SER A 306 -11.06 -15.96 -10.87
N LEU A 307 -10.57 -16.35 -12.04
CA LEU A 307 -10.66 -15.57 -13.27
C LEU A 307 -11.80 -16.12 -14.14
N THR A 308 -12.33 -15.26 -15.00
CA THR A 308 -13.23 -15.67 -16.07
C THR A 308 -12.47 -16.47 -17.15
N THR A 309 -13.20 -17.01 -18.12
CA THR A 309 -12.59 -17.75 -19.23
C THR A 309 -11.74 -16.82 -20.09
N ALA A 310 -10.47 -17.20 -20.30
CA ALA A 310 -9.58 -16.48 -21.20
C ALA A 310 -10.08 -16.50 -22.66
N PRO A 311 -9.79 -15.46 -23.47
CA PRO A 311 -10.23 -15.42 -24.86
C PRO A 311 -9.69 -16.58 -25.71
N THR A 312 -10.47 -16.96 -26.73
CA THR A 312 -10.06 -18.00 -27.69
C THR A 312 -8.94 -17.50 -28.61
N ARG A 313 -8.23 -18.43 -29.25
CA ARG A 313 -7.20 -18.09 -30.25
C ARG A 313 -7.76 -17.19 -31.36
N GLU A 314 -8.99 -17.42 -31.80
CA GLU A 314 -9.66 -16.60 -32.83
C GLU A 314 -9.93 -15.16 -32.36
N GLN A 315 -10.42 -15.00 -31.14
CA GLN A 315 -10.64 -13.68 -30.53
C GLN A 315 -9.32 -12.93 -30.38
N LEU A 316 -8.26 -13.61 -29.93
CA LEU A 316 -6.93 -13.03 -29.80
C LEU A 316 -6.34 -12.65 -31.16
N SER A 317 -6.47 -13.48 -32.20
CA SER A 317 -6.02 -13.15 -33.55
C SER A 317 -6.72 -11.89 -34.08
N THR A 318 -8.04 -11.81 -33.89
CA THR A 318 -8.82 -10.61 -34.25
C THR A 318 -8.31 -9.37 -33.52
N MET A 319 -8.01 -9.47 -32.22
CA MET A 319 -7.45 -8.36 -31.44
C MET A 319 -6.03 -7.99 -31.91
N ALA A 320 -5.19 -8.98 -32.22
CA ALA A 320 -3.83 -8.75 -32.71
C ALA A 320 -3.79 -8.05 -34.08
N GLU A 321 -4.82 -8.24 -34.91
CA GLU A 321 -4.98 -7.56 -36.20
C GLU A 321 -5.56 -6.15 -36.07
N LYS A 322 -6.60 -5.98 -35.23
CA LYS A 322 -7.39 -4.74 -35.18
C LYS A 322 -6.94 -3.74 -34.13
N ALA A 323 -6.38 -4.20 -33.02
CA ALA A 323 -5.96 -3.33 -31.92
C ALA A 323 -4.57 -2.74 -32.17
N THR A 324 -4.23 -1.70 -31.40
CA THR A 324 -2.91 -1.07 -31.41
C THR A 324 -2.34 -1.01 -29.99
N GLY A 325 -1.08 -0.59 -29.86
CA GLY A 325 -0.44 -0.40 -28.56
C GLY A 325 -0.42 -1.66 -27.71
N PHE A 326 -0.79 -1.51 -26.43
CA PHE A 326 -0.67 -2.59 -25.45
C PHE A 326 -1.64 -3.75 -25.68
N GLN A 327 -2.86 -3.47 -26.18
CA GLN A 327 -3.84 -4.51 -26.47
C GLN A 327 -3.33 -5.45 -27.58
N GLN A 328 -2.69 -4.90 -28.60
CA GLN A 328 -2.08 -5.70 -29.67
C GLN A 328 -0.91 -6.55 -29.14
N ARG A 329 -0.03 -5.96 -28.33
CA ARG A 329 1.11 -6.67 -27.72
C ARG A 329 0.64 -7.80 -26.81
N TRP A 330 -0.35 -7.52 -25.96
CA TRP A 330 -0.99 -8.50 -25.10
C TRP A 330 -1.59 -9.66 -25.90
N ALA A 331 -2.38 -9.37 -26.95
CA ALA A 331 -2.98 -10.40 -27.78
C ALA A 331 -1.93 -11.30 -28.44
N LYS A 332 -0.84 -10.71 -28.98
CA LYS A 332 0.28 -11.47 -29.56
C LYS A 332 0.99 -12.34 -28.53
N ARG A 333 1.25 -11.83 -27.32
CA ARG A 333 1.85 -12.61 -26.22
C ARG A 333 0.96 -13.77 -25.80
N MET A 334 -0.35 -13.55 -25.70
CA MET A 334 -1.33 -14.57 -25.35
C MET A 334 -1.40 -15.68 -26.43
N ILE A 335 -1.35 -15.34 -27.72
CA ILE A 335 -1.25 -16.33 -28.81
C ILE A 335 0.05 -17.13 -28.70
N ALA A 336 1.19 -16.47 -28.46
CA ALA A 336 2.46 -17.16 -28.28
C ALA A 336 2.44 -18.13 -27.07
N GLN A 337 1.72 -17.78 -26.00
CA GLN A 337 1.52 -18.66 -24.85
C GLN A 337 0.70 -19.91 -25.24
N ILE A 338 -0.39 -19.74 -26.01
CA ILE A 338 -1.18 -20.86 -26.56
C ILE A 338 -0.32 -21.76 -27.44
N ASP A 339 0.43 -21.17 -28.38
CA ASP A 339 1.27 -21.91 -29.33
C ASP A 339 2.39 -22.67 -28.59
N SER A 340 2.87 -22.15 -27.45
CA SER A 340 3.82 -22.81 -26.55
C SER A 340 3.19 -23.88 -25.63
N LYS A 341 1.87 -24.13 -25.75
CA LYS A 341 1.09 -25.08 -24.93
C LYS A 341 1.15 -24.79 -23.42
N LYS A 342 1.44 -23.55 -23.03
CA LYS A 342 1.40 -23.13 -21.63
C LYS A 342 -0.04 -22.72 -21.28
N PRO A 343 -0.69 -23.34 -20.28
CA PRO A 343 -2.04 -22.96 -19.91
C PRO A 343 -2.07 -21.53 -19.38
N PHE A 344 -3.20 -20.85 -19.57
CA PHE A 344 -3.46 -19.59 -18.87
C PHE A 344 -3.78 -19.88 -17.41
N GLN A 345 -3.39 -18.96 -16.53
CA GLN A 345 -3.86 -18.99 -15.15
C GLN A 345 -5.38 -18.80 -15.11
N THR A 346 -6.05 -19.59 -14.28
CA THR A 346 -7.50 -19.52 -14.06
C THR A 346 -7.83 -19.00 -12.66
N THR A 347 -6.83 -18.90 -11.79
CA THR A 347 -6.94 -18.36 -10.44
C THR A 347 -5.73 -17.50 -10.10
N TYR A 348 -5.86 -16.69 -9.06
CA TYR A 348 -4.79 -15.85 -8.54
C TYR A 348 -4.76 -15.87 -7.00
N PRO A 349 -3.58 -16.04 -6.37
CA PRO A 349 -3.46 -16.00 -4.91
C PRO A 349 -3.35 -14.55 -4.41
N PHE A 350 -4.48 -13.97 -3.99
CA PHE A 350 -4.59 -12.57 -3.58
C PHE A 350 -4.21 -12.36 -2.11
N PRO A 351 -3.22 -11.49 -1.81
CA PRO A 351 -2.74 -11.33 -0.45
C PRO A 351 -3.69 -10.47 0.41
N LEU A 352 -4.02 -11.00 1.58
CA LEU A 352 -4.73 -10.31 2.65
C LEU A 352 -3.90 -10.32 3.92
N GLN A 353 -3.92 -9.22 4.66
CA GLN A 353 -3.15 -9.08 5.89
C GLN A 353 -3.87 -8.19 6.89
N VAL A 354 -3.79 -8.55 8.16
CA VAL A 354 -4.32 -7.76 9.27
C VAL A 354 -3.23 -7.55 10.30
N TRP A 355 -3.01 -6.29 10.68
CA TRP A 355 -2.32 -5.93 11.91
C TRP A 355 -3.30 -5.35 12.91
N LYS A 356 -3.08 -5.69 14.19
CA LYS A 356 -3.70 -5.02 15.33
C LYS A 356 -2.59 -4.44 16.20
N LEU A 357 -2.50 -3.11 16.25
CA LEU A 357 -1.56 -2.36 17.07
C LEU A 357 -2.31 -1.80 18.28
N GLY A 358 -2.14 -2.41 19.46
CA GLY A 358 -3.01 -2.14 20.60
C GLY A 358 -4.48 -2.38 20.20
N ASN A 359 -5.26 -1.32 20.07
CA ASN A 359 -6.65 -1.37 19.60
C ASN A 359 -6.87 -0.90 18.16
N GLN A 360 -5.83 -0.42 17.47
CA GLN A 360 -5.93 0.01 16.08
C GLN A 360 -5.92 -1.19 15.13
N ALA A 361 -6.99 -1.37 14.35
CA ALA A 361 -7.02 -2.31 13.26
C ALA A 361 -6.44 -1.69 11.97
N ILE A 362 -5.55 -2.42 11.31
CA ILE A 362 -4.97 -2.09 10.01
C ILE A 362 -5.24 -3.27 9.07
N MET A 363 -6.04 -3.03 8.04
CA MET A 363 -6.44 -4.01 7.05
C MET A 363 -5.73 -3.73 5.74
N THR A 364 -5.00 -4.71 5.24
CA THR A 364 -4.05 -4.55 4.14
C THR A 364 -4.40 -5.54 3.03
N LEU A 365 -4.53 -5.03 1.81
CA LEU A 365 -4.98 -5.78 0.64
C LEU A 365 -4.08 -5.50 -0.57
N GLY A 366 -3.88 -6.52 -1.40
CA GLY A 366 -3.24 -6.36 -2.71
C GLY A 366 -4.08 -5.61 -3.73
N GLY A 367 -3.47 -5.37 -4.90
CA GLY A 367 -4.08 -4.78 -6.07
C GLY A 367 -4.46 -3.30 -5.93
N GLU A 368 -4.95 -2.73 -7.03
CA GLU A 368 -5.55 -1.40 -7.01
C GLU A 368 -7.01 -1.52 -6.52
N LEU A 369 -7.20 -1.28 -5.23
CA LEU A 369 -8.48 -1.48 -4.55
C LEU A 369 -9.42 -0.30 -4.80
N VAL A 370 -10.63 -0.57 -5.30
CA VAL A 370 -11.70 0.44 -5.40
C VAL A 370 -12.25 0.78 -4.01
N VAL A 371 -12.81 1.99 -3.87
CA VAL A 371 -13.20 2.55 -2.57
C VAL A 371 -14.25 1.73 -1.81
N ASP A 372 -15.09 0.96 -2.52
CA ASP A 372 -16.15 0.12 -1.94
C ASP A 372 -15.61 -0.82 -0.86
N TYR A 373 -14.41 -1.40 -1.07
CA TYR A 373 -13.81 -2.29 -0.07
C TYR A 373 -13.45 -1.55 1.22
N ALA A 374 -12.90 -0.34 1.14
CA ALA A 374 -12.61 0.44 2.34
C ALA A 374 -13.90 0.81 3.08
N ILE A 375 -14.94 1.21 2.36
CA ILE A 375 -16.26 1.52 2.93
C ILE A 375 -16.84 0.29 3.62
N ASN A 376 -16.83 -0.88 2.97
CA ASN A 376 -17.40 -2.11 3.50
C ASN A 376 -16.62 -2.60 4.73
N LEU A 377 -15.28 -2.57 4.70
CA LEU A 377 -14.46 -2.93 5.86
C LEU A 377 -14.69 -1.98 7.05
N LYS A 378 -14.80 -0.67 6.81
CA LYS A 378 -15.12 0.31 7.87
C LYS A 378 -16.53 0.14 8.43
N LYS A 379 -17.51 -0.29 7.62
CA LYS A 379 -18.84 -0.68 8.11
C LYS A 379 -18.77 -1.91 9.03
N ILE A 380 -17.93 -2.91 8.69
CA ILE A 380 -17.80 -4.15 9.46
C ILE A 380 -16.99 -3.98 10.75
N PHE A 381 -15.90 -3.22 10.70
CA PHE A 381 -14.89 -3.16 11.77
C PHE A 381 -14.79 -1.79 12.47
N GLY A 382 -15.57 -0.82 12.00
CA GLY A 382 -15.61 0.53 12.55
C GLY A 382 -14.82 1.55 11.73
N GLN A 383 -15.27 2.79 11.80
CA GLN A 383 -14.77 3.91 10.98
C GLN A 383 -13.32 4.29 11.28
N ASP A 384 -12.78 3.90 12.44
CA ASP A 384 -11.39 4.11 12.82
C ASP A 384 -10.42 3.13 12.14
N THR A 385 -10.92 2.10 11.44
CA THR A 385 -10.08 1.10 10.76
C THR A 385 -9.23 1.74 9.66
N PHE A 386 -7.94 1.44 9.65
CA PHE A 386 -7.04 1.83 8.56
C PHE A 386 -7.13 0.78 7.45
N VAL A 387 -7.34 1.22 6.21
CA VAL A 387 -7.39 0.33 5.04
C VAL A 387 -6.27 0.72 4.09
N MET A 388 -5.38 -0.22 3.82
CA MET A 388 -4.25 -0.09 2.90
C MET A 388 -4.53 -0.94 1.66
N GLY A 389 -4.65 -0.30 0.50
CA GLY A 389 -4.62 -0.99 -0.80
C GLY A 389 -3.18 -1.15 -1.29
N TYR A 390 -2.98 -1.58 -2.54
CA TYR A 390 -1.67 -1.53 -3.22
C TYR A 390 -0.53 -2.20 -2.45
N SER A 391 -0.88 -3.23 -1.65
CA SER A 391 0.03 -3.79 -0.66
C SER A 391 0.41 -5.22 -0.97
N ASN A 392 1.68 -5.55 -0.77
CA ASN A 392 2.30 -6.85 -0.99
C ASN A 392 2.26 -7.38 -2.43
N ASP A 393 1.31 -6.99 -3.26
CA ASP A 393 1.21 -7.42 -4.65
C ASP A 393 0.24 -6.50 -5.40
N VAL A 394 0.65 -5.93 -6.53
CA VAL A 394 -0.19 -5.09 -7.39
C VAL A 394 -0.34 -5.77 -8.74
N MET A 395 -1.27 -6.72 -8.79
CA MET A 395 -1.51 -7.58 -9.95
C MET A 395 -2.47 -7.01 -10.99
N THR A 396 -3.40 -6.14 -10.56
CA THR A 396 -4.35 -5.37 -11.39
C THR A 396 -5.30 -4.59 -10.45
N TYR A 397 -6.35 -4.00 -11.01
CA TYR A 397 -7.50 -3.46 -10.29
C TYR A 397 -8.35 -4.55 -9.65
N ILE A 398 -8.87 -4.24 -8.47
CA ILE A 398 -9.78 -5.10 -7.71
C ILE A 398 -11.14 -4.39 -7.69
N PRO A 399 -12.03 -4.67 -8.66
CA PRO A 399 -13.35 -4.05 -8.72
C PRO A 399 -14.27 -4.61 -7.64
N SER A 400 -15.31 -3.86 -7.28
CA SER A 400 -16.48 -4.41 -6.60
C SER A 400 -17.31 -5.23 -7.58
N THR A 401 -18.23 -6.04 -7.07
CA THR A 401 -19.17 -6.80 -7.91
C THR A 401 -19.99 -5.87 -8.82
N THR A 402 -20.31 -4.67 -8.32
CA THR A 402 -21.00 -3.62 -9.08
C THR A 402 -20.14 -3.13 -10.24
N ILE A 403 -18.90 -2.70 -9.97
CA ILE A 403 -17.98 -2.19 -11.00
C ILE A 403 -17.67 -3.26 -12.05
N LEU A 404 -17.53 -4.52 -11.64
CA LEU A 404 -17.30 -5.64 -12.56
C LEU A 404 -18.48 -5.83 -13.53
N ARG A 405 -19.72 -5.63 -13.08
CA ARG A 405 -20.92 -5.69 -13.94
C ARG A 405 -21.09 -4.48 -14.84
N GLU A 406 -20.73 -3.29 -14.35
CA GLU A 406 -20.75 -2.05 -15.13
C GLU A 406 -19.67 -2.04 -16.22
N GLY A 407 -18.58 -2.78 -16.02
CA GLY A 407 -17.43 -2.79 -16.91
C GLY A 407 -16.62 -1.48 -16.86
N GLY A 408 -16.02 -1.12 -18.00
CA GLY A 408 -15.14 0.02 -18.11
C GLY A 408 -13.71 -0.29 -17.66
N TYR A 409 -12.96 0.75 -17.27
CA TYR A 409 -11.52 0.59 -17.07
C TYR A 409 -11.16 -0.38 -15.92
N GLU A 410 -11.70 -0.16 -14.73
CA GLU A 410 -11.41 -0.96 -13.53
C GLU A 410 -11.98 -2.38 -13.61
N GLY A 411 -13.12 -2.57 -14.28
CA GLY A 411 -13.82 -3.86 -14.36
C GLY A 411 -13.36 -4.76 -15.52
N GLU A 412 -12.83 -4.19 -16.60
CA GLU A 412 -12.57 -4.92 -17.85
C GLU A 412 -11.17 -4.66 -18.42
N VAL A 413 -10.85 -3.40 -18.72
CA VAL A 413 -9.65 -3.05 -19.50
C VAL A 413 -8.36 -3.25 -18.71
N ALA A 414 -8.38 -2.98 -17.40
CA ALA A 414 -7.21 -3.03 -16.53
C ALA A 414 -6.52 -4.42 -16.50
N ALA A 415 -7.29 -5.50 -16.62
CA ALA A 415 -6.73 -6.86 -16.68
C ALA A 415 -5.72 -7.01 -17.83
N ILE A 416 -6.02 -6.43 -18.99
CA ILE A 416 -5.14 -6.44 -20.17
C ILE A 416 -3.90 -5.59 -19.92
N VAL A 417 -4.06 -4.40 -19.32
CA VAL A 417 -2.95 -3.48 -18.98
C VAL A 417 -1.90 -4.16 -18.10
N TYR A 418 -2.37 -4.94 -17.13
CA TYR A 418 -1.52 -5.70 -16.21
C TYR A 418 -1.10 -7.07 -16.72
N GLY A 419 -1.51 -7.46 -17.93
CA GLY A 419 -1.10 -8.71 -18.55
C GLY A 419 -1.85 -9.97 -18.10
N LEU A 420 -2.94 -9.83 -17.35
CA LEU A 420 -3.79 -10.96 -16.98
C LEU A 420 -4.51 -11.54 -18.20
N PRO A 421 -4.79 -12.85 -18.20
CA PRO A 421 -5.43 -13.51 -19.34
C PRO A 421 -6.94 -13.25 -19.44
N ALA A 422 -7.57 -12.83 -18.34
CA ALA A 422 -9.01 -12.63 -18.22
C ALA A 422 -9.32 -11.70 -17.04
N THR A 423 -10.59 -11.29 -16.90
CA THR A 423 -11.09 -10.50 -15.76
C THR A 423 -11.37 -11.39 -14.54
N TRP A 424 -11.64 -10.78 -13.39
CA TRP A 424 -12.07 -11.50 -12.19
C TRP A 424 -13.46 -12.11 -12.36
N ALA A 425 -13.68 -13.27 -11.73
CA ALA A 425 -15.02 -13.84 -11.57
C ALA A 425 -15.86 -12.99 -10.58
N SER A 426 -17.19 -13.14 -10.64
CA SER A 426 -18.14 -12.29 -9.90
C SER A 426 -18.16 -12.50 -8.38
N ASP A 427 -17.49 -13.53 -7.88
CA ASP A 427 -17.35 -13.85 -6.46
C ASP A 427 -16.18 -13.09 -5.79
N VAL A 428 -15.35 -12.38 -6.56
CA VAL A 428 -14.12 -11.70 -6.09
C VAL A 428 -14.32 -10.87 -4.82
N GLU A 429 -15.38 -10.05 -4.76
CA GLU A 429 -15.62 -9.18 -3.62
C GLU A 429 -15.98 -9.96 -2.36
N ILE A 430 -16.80 -11.00 -2.50
CA ILE A 430 -17.25 -11.84 -1.38
C ILE A 430 -16.08 -12.66 -0.82
N GLU A 431 -15.25 -13.25 -1.68
CA GLU A 431 -14.07 -14.01 -1.27
C GLU A 431 -13.08 -13.15 -0.50
N ILE A 432 -12.83 -11.92 -0.97
CA ILE A 432 -11.96 -10.95 -0.30
C ILE A 432 -12.51 -10.55 1.07
N LEU A 433 -13.79 -10.16 1.15
CA LEU A 433 -14.39 -9.72 2.41
C LEU A 433 -14.48 -10.85 3.43
N ASN A 434 -14.82 -12.07 3.01
CA ASN A 434 -14.84 -13.25 3.88
C ASN A 434 -13.44 -13.59 4.38
N GLY A 435 -12.44 -13.58 3.51
CA GLY A 435 -11.04 -13.79 3.88
C GLY A 435 -10.56 -12.76 4.91
N MET A 436 -10.92 -11.48 4.73
CA MET A 436 -10.57 -10.42 5.68
C MET A 436 -11.27 -10.61 7.03
N VAL A 437 -12.53 -11.04 7.05
CA VAL A 437 -13.25 -11.36 8.29
C VAL A 437 -12.60 -12.50 9.06
N GLN A 438 -12.17 -13.55 8.38
CA GLN A 438 -11.47 -14.67 9.00
C GLN A 438 -10.12 -14.23 9.56
N LEU A 439 -9.34 -13.45 8.81
CA LEU A 439 -8.05 -12.92 9.27
C LEU A 439 -8.19 -11.96 10.43
N ALA A 440 -9.19 -11.08 10.42
CA ALA A 440 -9.47 -10.16 11.51
C ALA A 440 -9.73 -10.91 12.82
N LYS A 441 -10.50 -12.01 12.76
CA LYS A 441 -10.72 -12.91 13.91
C LYS A 441 -9.40 -13.53 14.40
N GLN A 442 -8.55 -14.01 13.51
CA GLN A 442 -7.23 -14.58 13.86
C GLN A 442 -6.31 -13.54 14.52
N ALA A 443 -6.34 -12.28 14.05
CA ALA A 443 -5.59 -11.18 14.63
C ALA A 443 -6.21 -10.62 15.92
N GLY A 444 -7.38 -11.10 16.34
CA GLY A 444 -8.08 -10.63 17.53
C GLY A 444 -8.71 -9.24 17.37
N VAL A 445 -9.01 -8.81 16.14
CA VAL A 445 -9.78 -7.60 15.86
C VAL A 445 -11.25 -7.89 16.16
N VAL A 446 -11.83 -7.13 17.08
CA VAL A 446 -13.23 -7.29 17.49
C VAL A 446 -14.12 -6.47 16.56
N LYS A 447 -15.21 -7.06 16.07
CA LYS A 447 -16.25 -6.31 15.36
C LYS A 447 -16.96 -5.42 16.38
N PRO A 448 -17.15 -4.11 16.13
CA PRO A 448 -17.98 -3.29 17.00
C PRO A 448 -19.33 -3.97 17.16
N GLU A 449 -19.80 -4.13 18.40
CA GLU A 449 -21.17 -4.60 18.61
C GLU A 449 -22.12 -3.67 17.87
N SER A 450 -23.03 -4.26 17.09
CA SER A 450 -24.06 -3.50 16.40
C SER A 450 -24.84 -2.69 17.44
N LYS A 451 -24.72 -1.36 17.41
CA LYS A 451 -25.54 -0.48 18.24
C LYS A 451 -27.05 -0.56 17.90
N VAL A 452 -27.42 -1.33 16.88
CA VAL A 452 -28.80 -1.46 16.38
C VAL A 452 -29.57 -2.59 17.05
N ILE A 453 -28.91 -3.59 17.66
CA ILE A 453 -29.58 -4.64 18.42
C ILE A 453 -29.05 -4.62 19.85
N LYS A 454 -29.79 -3.96 20.74
CA LYS A 454 -29.69 -4.24 22.17
C LYS A 454 -30.41 -5.58 22.40
N ASN A 455 -29.74 -6.48 23.14
CA ASN A 455 -30.22 -7.81 23.51
C ASN A 455 -31.69 -7.88 23.91
#